data_AF-A0A9P8MSL0-F1
#
_entry.id   AF-A0A9P8MSL0-F1
#
_cell.length_a   1.000
_cell.length_b   1.000
_cell.length_c   1.000
_cell.angle_alpha   90.00
_cell.angle_beta   90.00
_cell.angle_gamma   90.00
#
_symmetry.space_group_name_H-M   'P 1'
#
loop_
_entity.id
_entity.type
_entity.pdbx_description
1 polymer ?
#
loop_
_entity_poly.entity_id
_entity_poly.type
_entity_poly.pdbx_seq_one_letter_code
_entity_poly.pdbx_strand_id
1 'polypeptide(L)'
;MEDSTPLSNTLRAINNVARTILSNLEHQHDWTALELRDGPDQPRPLIRGLPPKRLYLHPDDQVAALAHERSTGKKLYQSPELEWVLPVHLAEQWSLANFAAVFDSIDDEPGVRAKRILVAALHNDSTVVYYLMHQGMVKPRQN
;
A
#
# COMPACT_ATOMS: atom_id res chain seq x y z
N MET A 1 -31.97 -23.26 3.98
CA MET A 1 -31.87 -22.61 2.66
C MET A 1 -31.74 -21.13 2.97
N GLU A 2 -30.51 -20.71 3.29
CA GLU A 2 -30.25 -19.35 3.78
C GLU A 2 -29.97 -18.44 2.59
N ASP A 3 -30.81 -17.43 2.45
CA ASP A 3 -30.77 -16.41 1.42
C ASP A 3 -29.56 -15.50 1.68
N SER A 4 -28.45 -15.75 0.98
CA SER A 4 -27.23 -14.98 1.12
C SER A 4 -27.36 -13.68 0.32
N THR A 5 -27.63 -12.60 1.02
CA THR A 5 -27.85 -11.26 0.47
C THR A 5 -26.61 -10.78 -0.31
N PRO A 6 -26.74 -10.12 -1.47
CA PRO A 6 -25.60 -9.72 -2.32
C PRO A 6 -24.51 -8.90 -1.61
N LEU A 7 -24.86 -8.11 -0.60
CA LEU A 7 -23.90 -7.37 0.24
C LEU A 7 -22.96 -8.30 1.03
N SER A 8 -23.47 -9.43 1.53
CA SER A 8 -22.68 -10.44 2.26
C SER A 8 -21.64 -11.10 1.35
N ASN A 9 -22.02 -11.37 0.09
CA ASN A 9 -21.12 -11.95 -0.90
C ASN A 9 -19.98 -11.00 -1.27
N THR A 10 -20.28 -9.70 -1.44
CA THR A 10 -19.25 -8.69 -1.75
C THR A 10 -18.23 -8.54 -0.63
N LEU A 11 -18.67 -8.46 0.63
CA LEU A 11 -17.76 -8.38 1.78
C LEU A 11 -16.86 -9.61 1.88
N ARG A 12 -17.42 -10.80 1.63
CA ARG A 12 -16.66 -12.05 1.60
C ARG A 12 -15.58 -12.03 0.51
N ALA A 13 -15.93 -11.54 -0.70
CA ALA A 13 -14.98 -11.42 -1.79
C ALA A 13 -13.84 -10.46 -1.45
N ILE A 14 -14.14 -9.29 -0.89
CA ILE A 14 -13.14 -8.30 -0.44
C ILE A 14 -12.20 -8.91 0.62
N ASN A 15 -12.76 -9.63 1.60
CA ASN A 15 -11.97 -10.29 2.64
C ASN A 15 -11.07 -11.39 2.08
N ASN A 16 -11.54 -12.15 1.08
CA ASN A 16 -10.72 -13.15 0.41
C ASN A 16 -9.55 -12.52 -0.36
N VAL A 17 -9.79 -11.41 -1.05
CA VAL A 17 -8.75 -10.63 -1.75
C VAL A 17 -7.71 -10.15 -0.73
N ALA A 18 -8.14 -9.55 0.38
CA ALA A 18 -7.25 -9.07 1.43
C ALA A 18 -6.38 -10.20 2.02
N ARG A 19 -6.98 -11.36 2.35
CA ARG A 19 -6.23 -12.52 2.88
C ARG A 19 -5.26 -13.11 1.87
N THR A 20 -5.62 -13.14 0.59
CA THR A 20 -4.75 -13.64 -0.47
C THR A 20 -3.52 -12.74 -0.61
N ILE A 21 -3.72 -11.43 -0.63
CA ILE A 21 -2.64 -10.45 -0.71
C ILE A 21 -1.78 -10.49 0.56
N LEU A 22 -2.37 -10.60 1.75
CA LEU A 22 -1.64 -10.76 3.01
C LEU A 22 -0.68 -11.96 2.95
N SER A 23 -1.19 -13.11 2.50
CA SER A 23 -0.38 -14.33 2.33
C SER A 23 0.71 -14.16 1.27
N ASN A 24 0.42 -13.45 0.17
CA ASN A 24 1.40 -13.16 -0.87
C ASN A 24 2.54 -12.27 -0.34
N LEU A 25 2.21 -11.23 0.43
CA LEU A 25 3.19 -10.35 1.08
C LEU A 25 4.09 -11.14 2.03
N GLU A 26 3.52 -12.00 2.87
CA GLU A 26 4.25 -12.80 3.85
C GLU A 26 5.18 -13.82 3.18
N HIS A 27 4.65 -14.64 2.28
CA HIS A 27 5.34 -15.85 1.82
C HIS A 27 6.09 -15.67 0.50
N GLN A 28 5.78 -14.66 -0.30
CA GLN A 28 6.44 -14.44 -1.60
C GLN A 28 7.30 -13.17 -1.62
N HIS A 29 7.03 -12.22 -0.72
CA HIS A 29 7.75 -10.96 -0.65
C HIS A 29 8.47 -10.74 0.69
N ASP A 30 8.46 -11.73 1.59
CA ASP A 30 9.15 -11.73 2.88
C ASP A 30 8.78 -10.52 3.77
N TRP A 31 7.54 -10.05 3.69
CA TRP A 31 7.06 -8.99 4.58
C TRP A 31 6.87 -9.53 5.99
N THR A 32 7.13 -8.68 6.97
CA THR A 32 7.02 -8.98 8.40
C THR A 32 6.10 -7.98 9.08
N ALA A 33 5.77 -8.19 10.36
CA ALA A 33 4.87 -7.32 11.13
C ALA A 33 3.53 -7.04 10.42
N LEU A 34 3.00 -8.05 9.72
CA LEU A 34 1.76 -7.95 8.95
C LEU A 34 0.54 -7.93 9.86
N GLU A 35 -0.33 -6.95 9.66
CA GLU A 35 -1.59 -6.75 10.38
C GLU A 35 -2.70 -6.46 9.37
N LEU A 36 -3.79 -7.23 9.41
CA LEU A 36 -5.01 -6.91 8.67
C LEU A 36 -5.90 -6.01 9.54
N ARG A 37 -6.16 -4.79 9.07
CA ARG A 37 -6.98 -3.77 9.71
C ARG A 37 -8.35 -3.74 9.05
N ASP A 38 -9.34 -4.29 9.75
CA ASP A 38 -10.74 -4.36 9.32
C ASP A 38 -11.69 -3.87 10.43
N GLY A 39 -11.65 -2.56 10.71
CA GLY A 39 -12.50 -1.90 11.69
C GLY A 39 -13.64 -1.08 11.08
N PRO A 40 -14.61 -0.64 11.92
CA PRO A 40 -15.72 0.22 11.48
C PRO A 40 -15.26 1.58 10.94
N ASP A 41 -14.07 2.02 11.35
CA ASP A 41 -13.47 3.30 10.92
C ASP A 41 -12.70 3.18 9.58
N GLN A 42 -12.59 1.97 9.02
CA GLN A 42 -11.98 1.77 7.71
C GLN A 42 -13.05 1.56 6.63
N PRO A 43 -12.91 2.20 5.45
CA PRO A 43 -13.86 2.02 4.34
C PRO A 43 -13.79 0.61 3.75
N ARG A 44 -12.70 -0.12 3.99
CA ARG A 44 -12.47 -1.52 3.62
C ARG A 44 -11.25 -2.07 4.37
N PRO A 45 -11.02 -3.40 4.35
CA PRO A 45 -9.81 -3.99 4.93
C PRO A 45 -8.54 -3.40 4.30
N LEU A 46 -7.60 -3.01 5.15
CA LEU A 46 -6.25 -2.57 4.78
C LEU A 46 -5.22 -3.47 5.44
N ILE A 47 -4.04 -3.59 4.85
CA ILE A 47 -2.94 -4.35 5.43
C ILE A 47 -1.85 -3.37 5.84
N ARG A 48 -1.30 -3.53 7.04
CA ARG A 48 -0.11 -2.81 7.49
C ARG A 48 1.03 -3.81 7.63
N GLY A 49 2.23 -3.47 7.17
CA GLY A 49 3.35 -4.40 7.25
C GLY A 49 4.70 -3.77 6.92
N LEU A 50 5.77 -4.51 7.23
CA LEU A 50 7.15 -4.10 7.03
C LEU A 50 7.77 -4.88 5.86
N PRO A 51 8.10 -4.24 4.73
CA PRO A 51 8.79 -4.87 3.62
C PRO A 51 10.25 -5.22 3.98
N PRO A 52 10.89 -6.17 3.29
CA PRO A 52 12.30 -6.53 3.55
C PRO A 52 13.29 -5.40 3.19
N LYS A 53 12.86 -4.46 2.34
CA LYS A 53 13.63 -3.30 1.89
C LYS A 53 12.68 -2.11 1.75
N ARG A 54 13.21 -0.90 1.90
CA ARG A 54 12.44 0.33 1.67
C ARG A 54 11.92 0.38 0.23
N LEU A 55 10.60 0.52 0.05
CA LEU A 55 9.96 0.44 -1.28
C LEU A 55 10.09 1.73 -2.09
N TYR A 56 10.15 2.88 -1.41
CA TYR A 56 10.25 4.18 -2.06
C TYR A 56 11.13 5.13 -1.27
N LEU A 57 12.00 5.81 -2.00
CA LEU A 57 12.75 6.96 -1.52
C LEU A 57 12.35 8.17 -2.35
N HIS A 58 12.00 9.28 -1.68
CA HIS A 58 11.66 10.52 -2.36
C HIS A 58 12.85 10.98 -3.23
N PRO A 59 12.64 11.53 -4.43
CA PRO A 59 13.73 11.95 -5.32
C PRO A 59 14.73 12.91 -4.65
N ASP A 60 14.26 13.87 -3.86
CA ASP A 60 15.16 14.79 -3.14
C ASP A 60 16.06 14.05 -2.12
N ASP A 61 15.54 12.99 -1.49
CA ASP A 61 16.30 12.16 -0.55
C ASP A 61 17.26 11.24 -1.30
N GLN A 62 16.93 10.80 -2.54
CA GLN A 62 17.87 10.11 -3.42
C GLN A 62 19.06 11.01 -3.76
N VAL A 63 18.81 12.29 -4.09
CA VAL A 63 19.87 13.26 -4.37
C VAL A 63 20.74 13.48 -3.14
N ALA A 64 20.14 13.62 -1.95
CA ALA A 64 20.88 13.75 -0.70
C ALA A 64 21.71 12.49 -0.37
N ALA A 65 21.15 11.30 -0.57
CA ALA A 65 21.86 10.03 -0.37
C ALA A 65 23.05 9.88 -1.33
N LEU A 66 22.88 10.26 -2.60
CA LEU A 66 23.95 10.27 -3.60
C LEU A 66 25.05 11.30 -3.26
N ALA A 67 24.67 12.49 -2.80
CA ALA A 67 25.63 13.51 -2.35
C ALA A 67 26.43 13.05 -1.12
N HIS A 68 25.77 12.35 -0.20
CA HIS A 68 26.43 11.73 0.95
C HIS A 68 27.41 10.64 0.50
N GLU A 69 26.99 9.72 -0.37
CA GLU A 69 27.86 8.65 -0.89
C GLU A 69 29.09 9.21 -1.60
N ARG A 70 28.93 10.29 -2.39
CA ARG A 70 30.04 10.96 -3.07
C ARG A 70 31.04 11.61 -2.10
N SER A 71 30.58 12.08 -0.94
CA SER A 71 31.43 12.78 0.04
C SER A 71 32.08 11.83 1.05
N THR A 72 31.39 10.78 1.48
CA THR A 72 31.87 9.84 2.51
C THR A 72 32.32 8.49 1.97
N GLY A 73 32.05 8.20 0.69
CA GLY A 73 32.30 6.90 0.06
C GLY A 73 31.39 5.78 0.57
N LYS A 74 30.39 6.10 1.42
CA LYS A 74 29.48 5.12 2.02
C LYS A 74 28.05 5.35 1.57
N LYS A 75 27.36 4.28 1.18
CA LYS A 75 25.91 4.32 0.92
C LYS A 75 25.16 4.61 2.20
N LEU A 76 24.21 5.54 2.12
CA LEU A 76 23.27 5.79 3.21
C LEU A 76 22.34 4.57 3.34
N TYR A 77 22.41 3.88 4.48
CA TYR A 77 21.51 2.76 4.76
C TYR A 77 20.07 3.29 4.90
N GLN A 78 19.14 2.66 4.19
CA GLN A 78 17.73 3.01 4.21
C GLN A 78 17.00 1.89 4.94
N SER A 79 16.62 2.15 6.19
CA SER A 79 15.82 1.22 6.96
C SER A 79 14.45 1.00 6.30
N PRO A 80 13.92 -0.22 6.31
CA PRO A 80 12.52 -0.47 5.96
C PRO A 80 11.57 0.34 6.84
N GLU A 81 10.42 0.71 6.29
CA GLU A 81 9.38 1.49 6.95
C GLU A 81 8.06 0.72 6.89
N LEU A 82 7.19 0.89 7.88
CA LEU A 82 5.86 0.29 7.83
C LEU A 82 5.04 0.93 6.72
N GLU A 83 4.47 0.10 5.86
CA GLU A 83 3.68 0.52 4.71
C GLU A 83 2.22 0.11 4.87
N TRP A 84 1.34 0.97 4.38
CA TRP A 84 -0.07 0.67 4.19
C TRP A 84 -0.29 0.07 2.81
N VAL A 85 -0.92 -1.10 2.77
CA VAL A 85 -1.28 -1.81 1.55
C VAL A 85 -2.80 -1.84 1.41
N LEU A 86 -3.29 -1.37 0.27
CA LEU A 86 -4.67 -1.42 -0.14
C LEU A 86 -4.89 -2.67 -1.02
N PRO A 87 -5.52 -3.73 -0.50
CA PRO A 87 -5.83 -4.92 -1.29
C PRO A 87 -7.04 -4.69 -2.18
N VAL A 88 -6.91 -4.93 -3.49
CA VAL A 88 -7.99 -4.77 -4.48
C VAL A 88 -8.00 -5.94 -5.46
N HIS A 89 -9.16 -6.26 -6.01
CA HIS A 89 -9.27 -7.09 -7.18
C HIS A 89 -9.22 -6.23 -8.45
N LEU A 90 -8.55 -6.68 -9.50
CA LEU A 90 -8.30 -5.89 -10.71
C LEU A 90 -9.59 -5.43 -11.42
N ALA A 91 -10.66 -6.22 -11.32
CA ALA A 91 -11.97 -5.89 -11.91
C ALA A 91 -12.80 -4.86 -11.10
N GLU A 92 -12.35 -4.48 -9.90
CA GLU A 92 -13.07 -3.49 -9.08
C GLU A 92 -13.09 -2.11 -9.76
N GLN A 93 -14.25 -1.45 -9.72
CA GLN A 93 -14.40 -0.08 -10.18
C GLN A 93 -14.16 0.89 -9.02
N TRP A 94 -13.19 1.78 -9.18
CA TRP A 94 -12.79 2.72 -8.16
C TRP A 94 -13.15 4.15 -8.53
N SER A 95 -13.85 4.85 -7.62
CA SER A 95 -14.04 6.28 -7.70
C SER A 95 -12.90 7.01 -6.98
N LEU A 96 -12.67 8.29 -7.34
CA LEU A 96 -11.73 9.14 -6.62
C LEU A 96 -12.14 9.31 -5.14
N ALA A 97 -13.44 9.37 -4.85
CA ALA A 97 -13.96 9.47 -3.49
C ALA A 97 -13.62 8.22 -2.65
N ASN A 98 -13.65 7.02 -3.25
CA ASN A 98 -13.26 5.80 -2.55
C ASN A 98 -11.77 5.81 -2.18
N PHE A 99 -10.90 6.29 -3.08
CA PHE A 99 -9.48 6.43 -2.76
C PHE A 99 -9.24 7.50 -1.68
N ALA A 100 -9.92 8.64 -1.75
CA ALA A 100 -9.85 9.68 -0.74
C ALA A 100 -10.23 9.13 0.65
N ALA A 101 -11.34 8.39 0.75
CA ALA A 101 -11.76 7.77 2.00
C ALA A 101 -10.72 6.78 2.57
N VAL A 102 -9.99 6.05 1.72
CA VAL A 102 -8.87 5.19 2.17
C VAL A 102 -7.75 6.04 2.76
N PHE A 103 -7.33 7.10 2.09
CA PHE A 103 -6.30 8.02 2.61
C PHE A 103 -6.70 8.74 3.90
N ASP A 104 -7.99 9.03 4.07
CA ASP A 104 -8.52 9.63 5.28
C ASP A 104 -8.56 8.64 6.46
N SER A 105 -8.68 7.34 6.16
CA SER A 105 -8.73 6.27 7.18
C SER A 105 -7.37 5.81 7.71
N ILE A 106 -6.27 6.24 7.09
CA ILE A 106 -4.91 5.90 7.53
C ILE A 106 -4.32 7.03 8.38
N ASP A 107 -3.66 6.62 9.46
CA ASP A 107 -2.98 7.54 10.38
C ASP A 107 -1.92 8.36 9.63
N ASP A 108 -1.95 9.68 9.84
CA ASP A 108 -0.89 10.58 9.38
C ASP A 108 0.24 10.56 10.41
N GLU A 109 1.48 10.34 9.97
CA GLU A 109 2.61 10.82 10.78
C GLU A 109 2.80 12.32 10.52
N PRO A 110 2.68 13.19 11.54
CA PRO A 110 2.84 14.61 11.37
C PRO A 110 4.22 14.92 10.77
N GLY A 111 4.26 15.57 9.61
CA GLY A 111 5.51 15.98 8.94
C GLY A 111 5.93 15.13 7.75
N VAL A 112 5.19 14.09 7.37
CA VAL A 112 5.44 13.35 6.13
C VAL A 112 4.98 14.18 4.91
N ARG A 113 5.87 14.37 3.94
CA ARG A 113 5.70 15.25 2.76
C ARG A 113 4.53 14.89 1.84
N ALA A 114 4.10 13.63 1.82
CA ALA A 114 2.90 13.15 1.12
C ALA A 114 2.51 11.75 1.65
N LYS A 115 1.24 11.56 2.03
CA LYS A 115 0.73 10.20 2.32
C LYS A 115 0.84 9.34 1.08
N ARG A 116 1.23 8.08 1.26
CA ARG A 116 1.26 7.07 0.20
C ARG A 116 0.63 5.77 0.68
N ILE A 117 0.12 5.00 -0.27
CA ILE A 117 -0.31 3.62 -0.07
C ILE A 117 0.23 2.75 -1.19
N LEU A 118 0.49 1.48 -0.89
CA LEU A 118 0.77 0.45 -1.88
C LEU A 118 -0.54 -0.21 -2.28
N VAL A 119 -0.99 -0.05 -3.52
CA VAL A 119 -2.15 -0.76 -4.05
C VAL A 119 -1.69 -2.12 -4.54
N ALA A 120 -2.22 -3.19 -3.94
CA ALA A 120 -1.97 -4.57 -4.36
C ALA A 120 -3.20 -5.08 -5.12
N ALA A 121 -3.07 -5.25 -6.43
CA ALA A 121 -4.15 -5.69 -7.31
C ALA A 121 -4.02 -7.18 -7.62
N LEU A 122 -4.97 -7.97 -7.12
CA LEU A 122 -5.11 -9.39 -7.43
C LEU A 122 -5.88 -9.58 -8.74
N HIS A 123 -5.34 -10.42 -9.63
CA HIS A 123 -5.99 -10.85 -10.86
C HIS A 123 -6.49 -12.30 -10.76
N ASN A 124 -7.37 -12.71 -11.68
CA ASN A 124 -7.99 -14.04 -11.69
C ASN A 124 -7.01 -15.19 -11.94
N ASP A 125 -5.84 -14.90 -12.52
CA ASP A 125 -4.76 -15.87 -12.73
C ASP A 125 -3.81 -15.99 -11.50
N SER A 126 -4.21 -15.43 -10.36
CA SER A 126 -3.44 -15.36 -9.11
C SER A 126 -2.19 -14.45 -9.17
N THR A 127 -2.05 -13.64 -10.22
CA THR A 127 -1.04 -12.59 -10.26
C THR A 127 -1.40 -11.47 -9.29
N VAL A 128 -0.43 -10.99 -8.52
CA VAL A 128 -0.55 -9.78 -7.70
C VAL A 128 0.37 -8.71 -8.27
N VAL A 129 -0.19 -7.54 -8.56
CA VAL A 129 0.56 -6.38 -9.06
C VAL A 129 0.54 -5.27 -8.02
N TYR A 130 1.70 -4.68 -7.77
CA TYR A 130 1.89 -3.66 -6.76
C TYR A 130 2.13 -2.28 -7.39
N TYR A 131 1.33 -1.29 -7.00
CA TYR A 131 1.45 0.10 -7.44
C TYR A 131 1.60 1.03 -6.24
N LEU A 132 2.51 2.01 -6.33
CA LEU A 132 2.57 3.09 -5.35
C LEU A 132 1.62 4.22 -5.75
N MET A 133 0.73 4.61 -4.83
CA MET A 133 -0.21 5.71 -5.00
C MET A 133 0.05 6.78 -3.94
N HIS A 134 0.10 8.05 -4.35
CA HIS A 134 0.33 9.19 -3.46
C HIS A 134 -0.94 10.03 -3.33
N GLN A 135 -1.14 10.61 -2.15
CA GLN A 135 -2.20 11.59 -1.93
C GLN A 135 -1.77 12.95 -2.49
N GLY A 136 -2.48 13.42 -3.52
CA GLY A 136 -2.27 14.71 -4.16
C GLY A 136 -1.52 14.65 -5.50
N MET A 137 -1.49 15.79 -6.20
CA MET A 137 -0.73 15.94 -7.44
C MET A 137 0.75 16.17 -7.12
N VAL A 138 1.60 15.20 -7.44
CA VAL A 138 3.03 15.47 -7.64
C VAL A 138 3.16 16.26 -8.95
N LYS A 139 3.64 17.51 -8.89
CA LYS A 139 3.90 18.29 -10.11
C LYS A 139 4.86 17.50 -11.01
N PRO A 140 4.47 17.14 -12.26
CA PRO A 140 5.42 16.56 -13.20
C PRO A 140 6.51 17.61 -13.46
N ARG A 141 7.77 17.29 -13.18
CA ARG A 141 8.87 18.17 -13.59
C ARG A 141 8.97 18.07 -15.10
N GLN A 142 8.75 19.19 -15.78
CA GLN A 142 9.21 19.36 -17.16
C GLN A 142 10.73 19.36 -17.11
N ASN A 143 11.34 18.48 -17.89
CA ASN A 143 12.77 18.45 -18.15
C ASN A 143 13.20 19.67 -18.97
#